data_AF-A0A8I1MK98-F1
#
_entry.id   AF-A0A8I1MK98-F1
#
_cell.length_a   1.000
_cell.length_b   1.000
_cell.length_c   1.000
_cell.angle_alpha   90.00
_cell.angle_beta   90.00
_cell.angle_gamma   90.00
#
_symmetry.space_group_name_H-M   'P 1'
#
loop_
_entity.id
_entity.type
_entity.pdbx_description
1 polymer ?
#
loop_
_entity_poly.entity_id
_entity_poly.type
_entity_poly.pdbx_seq_one_letter_code
_entity_poly.pdbx_strand_id
1 'polypeptide(L)'
;MGRFSVPCYRDTPGLREFPPERQLAVYRMAHRKLLDSDPAYRKACGRYVLLVVALCFATLVLQILQIFHVVSSALPIGAGIASTVLVVVAAFRAQGYRNRRIGRELQEQEADKI
;
A
#
# COMPACT_ATOMS: atom_id res chain seq x y z
N MET A 1 2.21 -19.25 17.79
CA MET A 1 2.36 -17.79 17.60
C MET A 1 2.80 -17.54 16.17
N GLY A 2 1.87 -17.18 15.27
CA GLY A 2 2.23 -16.86 13.88
C GLY A 2 3.05 -15.57 13.87
N ARG A 3 4.25 -15.60 13.25
CA ARG A 3 5.06 -14.38 13.08
C ARG A 3 4.25 -13.40 12.23
N PHE A 4 3.82 -12.30 12.81
CA PHE A 4 3.32 -11.15 12.07
C PHE A 4 4.48 -10.59 11.24
N SER A 5 4.68 -11.15 10.05
CA SER A 5 5.65 -10.63 9.10
C SER A 5 5.07 -9.38 8.48
N VAL A 6 5.67 -8.23 8.76
CA VAL A 6 5.33 -6.96 8.09
C VAL A 6 5.65 -7.16 6.60
N PRO A 7 4.67 -7.05 5.69
CA PRO A 7 4.91 -7.28 4.27
C PRO A 7 5.94 -6.26 3.76
N CYS A 8 7.06 -6.76 3.25
CA CYS A 8 8.17 -5.98 2.77
C CYS A 8 8.34 -6.16 1.26
N TYR A 9 8.89 -5.18 0.55
CA TYR A 9 9.18 -5.33 -0.88
C TYR A 9 10.14 -6.50 -1.16
N ARG A 10 10.99 -6.88 -0.18
CA ARG A 10 11.89 -8.04 -0.25
C ARG A 10 11.17 -9.40 -0.27
N ASP A 11 9.88 -9.41 0.07
CA ASP A 11 9.02 -10.60 -0.01
C ASP A 11 8.42 -10.79 -1.41
N THR A 12 8.81 -9.97 -2.38
CA THR A 12 8.38 -10.09 -3.78
C THR A 12 9.00 -11.34 -4.42
N PRO A 13 8.18 -12.28 -4.93
CA PRO A 13 8.68 -13.44 -5.69
C PRO A 13 9.55 -13.00 -6.89
N GLY A 14 10.62 -13.74 -7.21
CA GLY A 14 11.56 -13.40 -8.29
C GLY A 14 12.49 -12.21 -7.99
N LEU A 15 12.27 -11.44 -6.92
CA LEU A 15 13.13 -10.29 -6.62
C LEU A 15 14.49 -10.71 -6.04
N ARG A 16 14.57 -11.88 -5.41
CA ARG A 16 15.79 -12.36 -4.72
C ARG A 16 16.88 -12.85 -5.68
N GLU A 17 16.54 -13.14 -6.93
CA GLU A 17 17.51 -13.50 -7.98
C GLU A 17 18.42 -12.32 -8.35
N PHE A 18 17.96 -11.08 -8.12
CA PHE A 18 18.74 -9.89 -8.37
C PHE A 18 19.66 -9.56 -7.17
N PRO A 19 20.86 -9.00 -7.42
CA PRO A 19 21.76 -8.56 -6.36
C PRO A 19 21.09 -7.50 -5.47
N PRO A 20 21.35 -7.50 -4.14
CA PRO A 20 20.59 -6.73 -3.16
C PRO A 20 20.57 -5.22 -3.45
N GLU A 21 21.64 -4.70 -4.04
CA GLU A 21 21.79 -3.30 -4.44
C GLU A 21 20.82 -2.89 -5.55
N ARG A 22 20.45 -3.84 -6.43
CA ARG A 22 19.55 -3.60 -7.58
C ARG A 22 18.10 -3.97 -7.32
N GLN A 23 17.80 -4.74 -6.27
CA GLN A 23 16.43 -5.19 -5.96
C GLN A 23 15.43 -4.04 -5.87
N LEU A 24 15.79 -2.95 -5.19
CA LEU A 24 14.90 -1.80 -5.07
C LEU A 24 14.65 -1.12 -6.43
N ALA A 25 15.68 -1.01 -7.26
CA ALA A 25 15.57 -0.41 -8.59
C ALA A 25 14.68 -1.27 -9.51
N VAL A 26 14.90 -2.58 -9.52
CA VAL A 26 14.09 -3.56 -10.28
C VAL A 26 12.64 -3.51 -9.82
N TYR A 27 12.39 -3.52 -8.51
CA TYR A 27 11.05 -3.42 -7.96
C TYR A 27 10.33 -2.13 -8.42
N ARG A 28 11.02 -0.98 -8.35
CA ARG A 28 10.46 0.31 -8.79
C ARG A 28 10.18 0.35 -10.28
N MET A 29 11.08 -0.22 -11.09
CA MET A 29 10.90 -0.29 -12.53
C MET A 29 9.69 -1.16 -12.90
N ALA A 30 9.58 -2.35 -12.33
CA ALA A 30 8.42 -3.24 -12.56
C ALA A 30 7.12 -2.61 -12.07
N HIS A 31 7.15 -1.94 -10.91
CA HIS A 31 6.00 -1.19 -10.41
C HIS A 31 5.55 -0.09 -11.38
N ARG A 32 6.49 0.69 -11.94
CA ARG A 32 6.19 1.74 -12.91
C ARG A 32 5.64 1.16 -14.21
N LYS A 33 6.25 0.10 -14.73
CA LYS A 33 5.75 -0.63 -15.90
C LYS A 33 4.31 -1.08 -15.69
N LEU A 34 3.98 -1.66 -14.54
CA LEU A 34 2.60 -2.08 -14.23
C LEU A 34 1.62 -0.90 -14.08
N LEU A 35 2.06 0.25 -13.53
CA LEU A 35 1.22 1.44 -13.46
C LEU A 35 0.85 2.00 -14.83
N ASP A 36 1.80 1.95 -15.77
CA ASP A 36 1.63 2.48 -17.12
C ASP A 36 0.83 1.49 -17.99
N SER A 37 1.18 0.20 -17.95
CA SER A 37 0.64 -0.83 -18.83
C SER A 37 -0.67 -1.47 -18.35
N ASP A 38 -0.90 -1.61 -17.03
CA ASP A 38 -2.07 -2.31 -16.49
C ASP A 38 -3.08 -1.32 -15.83
N PRO A 39 -4.21 -1.03 -16.49
CA PRO A 39 -5.22 -0.12 -15.95
C PRO A 39 -5.91 -0.68 -14.70
N ALA A 40 -5.99 -2.01 -14.52
CA ALA A 40 -6.56 -2.60 -13.32
C ALA A 40 -5.62 -2.40 -12.12
N TYR A 41 -4.32 -2.59 -12.32
CA TYR A 41 -3.30 -2.30 -11.31
C TYR A 41 -3.30 -0.83 -10.92
N ARG A 42 -3.34 0.08 -11.91
CA ARG A 42 -3.45 1.52 -11.68
C ARG A 42 -4.69 1.89 -10.89
N LYS A 43 -5.86 1.34 -11.23
CA LYS A 43 -7.11 1.55 -10.46
C LYS A 43 -7.00 1.04 -9.02
N ALA A 44 -6.38 -0.13 -8.81
CA ALA A 44 -6.17 -0.67 -7.47
C ALA A 44 -5.28 0.26 -6.63
N CYS A 45 -4.12 0.68 -7.14
CA CYS A 45 -3.25 1.65 -6.48
C CYS A 45 -3.97 2.98 -6.21
N GLY A 46 -4.72 3.50 -7.19
CA GLY A 46 -5.51 4.73 -7.03
C GLY A 46 -6.56 4.64 -5.93
N ARG A 47 -7.28 3.52 -5.82
CA ARG A 47 -8.25 3.28 -4.74
C ARG A 47 -7.60 3.33 -3.35
N TYR A 48 -6.40 2.77 -3.20
CA TYR A 48 -5.68 2.82 -1.93
C TYR A 48 -5.27 4.24 -1.56
N VAL A 49 -4.70 4.99 -2.51
CA VAL A 49 -4.34 6.39 -2.29
C VAL A 49 -5.57 7.23 -1.94
N LEU A 50 -6.67 7.04 -2.68
CA LEU A 50 -7.93 7.74 -2.43
C LEU A 50 -8.49 7.43 -1.04
N LEU A 51 -8.43 6.17 -0.60
CA LEU A 51 -8.90 5.75 0.72
C LEU A 51 -8.08 6.43 1.83
N VAL A 52 -6.75 6.45 1.71
CA VAL A 52 -5.87 7.10 2.70
C VAL A 52 -6.15 8.60 2.76
N VAL A 53 -6.21 9.25 1.60
CA VAL A 53 -6.51 10.69 1.50
C VAL A 53 -7.88 11.00 2.10
N ALA A 54 -8.92 10.22 1.76
CA ALA A 54 -10.27 10.39 2.31
C ALA A 54 -10.31 10.24 3.83
N LEU A 55 -9.59 9.25 4.40
CA LEU A 55 -9.50 9.08 5.85
C LEU A 55 -8.79 10.26 6.52
N CYS A 56 -7.69 10.76 5.95
CA CYS A 56 -6.99 11.94 6.48
C CYS A 56 -7.88 13.19 6.46
N PHE A 57 -8.61 13.42 5.37
CA PHE A 57 -9.57 14.54 5.30
C PHE A 57 -10.70 14.37 6.31
N ALA A 58 -11.26 13.17 6.47
CA ALA A 58 -12.31 12.91 7.46
C ALA A 58 -11.83 13.19 8.89
N THR A 59 -10.61 12.76 9.25
CA THR A 59 -10.03 13.06 10.56
C THR A 59 -9.80 14.56 10.77
N LEU A 60 -9.38 15.28 9.73
CA LEU A 60 -9.16 16.72 9.78
C LEU A 60 -10.48 17.48 10.00
N VAL A 61 -11.54 17.08 9.29
CA VAL A 61 -12.88 17.65 9.47
C VAL A 61 -13.39 17.41 10.89
N LEU A 62 -13.23 16.20 11.43
CA LEU A 62 -13.61 15.90 12.82
C LEU A 62 -12.86 16.77 13.83
N GLN A 63 -11.56 17.01 13.61
CA GLN A 63 -10.77 17.89 14.47
C GLN A 63 -11.26 19.34 14.41
N ILE A 64 -11.63 19.82 13.23
CA ILE A 64 -12.20 21.17 13.06
C ILE A 64 -13.53 21.28 13.82
N LEU A 65 -14.43 20.30 13.68
CA LEU A 65 -15.72 20.28 14.39
C LEU A 65 -15.53 20.23 15.91
N GLN A 66 -14.49 19.57 16.41
CA GLN A 66 -14.13 19.58 17.82
C GLN A 66 -13.73 20.98 18.30
N ILE A 67 -12.93 21.72 17.52
CA ILE A 67 -12.50 23.09 17.85
C ILE A 67 -13.72 24.01 18.03
N PHE A 68 -14.76 23.83 17.22
CA PHE A 68 -16.01 24.57 17.32
C PHE A 68 -17.01 24.02 18.35
N HIS A 69 -16.59 23.05 19.19
CA HIS A 69 -17.43 22.40 20.21
C HIS A 69 -18.70 21.73 19.66
N VAL A 70 -18.73 21.39 18.36
CA VAL A 70 -19.88 20.73 17.72
C VAL A 70 -19.93 19.24 18.08
N VAL A 71 -18.79 18.63 18.41
CA VAL A 71 -18.65 17.21 18.76
C VAL A 71 -17.83 17.02 20.03
N SER A 72 -18.19 15.99 20.81
CA SER A 72 -17.47 15.60 22.03
C SER A 72 -16.03 15.19 21.73
N SER A 73 -15.12 15.49 22.66
CA SER A 73 -13.68 15.22 22.56
C SER A 73 -13.33 13.73 22.40
N ALA A 74 -14.20 12.81 22.81
CA ALA A 74 -13.96 11.37 22.68
C ALA A 74 -14.08 10.85 21.23
N LEU A 75 -14.94 11.48 20.41
CA LEU A 75 -15.19 11.08 19.02
C LEU A 75 -13.96 11.22 18.09
N PRO A 76 -13.26 12.37 18.03
CA PRO A 76 -12.10 12.54 17.15
C PRO A 76 -10.93 11.64 17.56
N ILE A 77 -10.73 11.41 18.87
CA ILE A 77 -9.68 10.50 19.37
C ILE A 77 -9.97 9.06 18.91
N GLY A 78 -11.19 8.58 19.12
CA GLY A 78 -11.59 7.24 18.68
C GLY A 78 -11.51 7.06 17.16
N ALA A 79 -11.98 8.06 16.41
CA ALA A 79 -11.91 8.07 14.96
C ALA A 79 -10.46 8.07 14.44
N GLY A 80 -9.55 8.82 15.08
CA GLY A 80 -8.14 8.86 14.72
C GLY A 80 -7.40 7.55 14.96
N ILE A 81 -7.71 6.85 16.06
CA ILE A 81 -7.17 5.50 16.30
C ILE A 81 -7.71 4.52 15.25
N ALA A 82 -9.02 4.52 15.01
CA ALA A 82 -9.65 3.63 14.03
C ALA A 82 -9.11 3.88 12.61
N SER A 83 -8.95 5.14 12.20
CA SER A 83 -8.41 5.50 10.89
C SER A 83 -6.96 5.02 10.75
N THR A 84 -6.15 5.16 11.80
CA THR A 84 -4.75 4.69 11.80
C THR A 84 -4.68 3.17 11.59
N VAL A 85 -5.49 2.40 12.31
CA VAL A 85 -5.58 0.94 12.14
C VAL A 85 -6.02 0.57 10.73
N LEU A 86 -7.05 1.23 10.20
CA LEU A 86 -7.53 1.00 8.83
C LEU A 86 -6.46 1.30 7.79
N VAL A 87 -5.70 2.39 7.94
CA VAL A 87 -4.60 2.75 7.04
C VAL A 87 -3.50 1.70 7.08
N VAL A 88 -3.10 1.22 8.26
CA VAL A 88 -2.07 0.18 8.41
C VAL A 88 -2.51 -1.14 7.74
N VAL A 89 -3.75 -1.58 7.99
CA VAL A 89 -4.30 -2.80 7.37
C VAL A 89 -4.41 -2.65 5.85
N ALA A 90 -4.88 -1.49 5.37
CA ALA A 90 -4.96 -1.20 3.95
C ALA A 90 -3.57 -1.17 3.30
N ALA A 91 -2.57 -0.58 3.96
CA ALA A 91 -1.19 -0.54 3.50
C ALA A 91 -0.59 -1.94 3.38
N PHE A 92 -0.81 -2.82 4.37
CA PHE A 92 -0.34 -4.21 4.31
C PHE A 92 -1.01 -4.99 3.18
N ARG A 93 -2.33 -4.82 2.99
CA ARG A 93 -3.05 -5.44 1.87
C ARG A 93 -2.56 -4.92 0.53
N ALA A 94 -2.36 -3.61 0.41
CA ALA A 94 -1.83 -2.98 -0.79
C ALA A 94 -0.42 -3.49 -1.10
N GLN A 95 0.46 -3.57 -0.10
CA GLN A 95 1.82 -4.07 -0.27
C GLN A 95 1.85 -5.54 -0.68
N GLY A 96 1.02 -6.38 -0.07
CA GLY A 96 0.88 -7.79 -0.46
C GLY A 96 0.37 -7.97 -1.89
N TYR A 97 -0.63 -7.17 -2.30
CA TYR A 97 -1.12 -7.16 -3.67
C TYR A 97 -0.03 -6.72 -4.66
N ARG A 98 0.69 -5.64 -4.37
CA ARG A 98 1.79 -5.14 -5.21
C ARG A 98 2.89 -6.18 -5.37
N ASN A 99 3.34 -6.78 -4.28
CA ASN A 99 4.38 -7.81 -4.30
C ASN A 99 3.96 -9.03 -5.15
N ARG A 100 2.70 -9.48 -5.03
CA ARG A 100 2.20 -10.60 -5.85
C ARG A 100 2.15 -10.26 -7.33
N ARG A 101 1.69 -9.06 -7.71
CA ARG A 101 1.62 -8.64 -9.12
C ARG A 101 2.99 -8.40 -9.72
N ILE A 102 3.87 -7.70 -9.01
CA ILE A 102 5.26 -7.49 -9.45
C ILE A 102 6.00 -8.81 -9.55
N GLY A 103 5.83 -9.72 -8.57
CA GLY A 103 6.49 -11.02 -8.62
C GLY A 103 6.06 -11.86 -9.82
N ARG A 104 4.77 -11.86 -10.16
CA ARG A 104 4.28 -12.53 -11.37
C ARG A 104 4.92 -11.96 -12.64
N GLU A 105 4.98 -10.64 -12.75
CA GLU A 105 5.59 -9.94 -13.89
C GLU A 105 7.10 -10.25 -14.01
N LEU A 106 7.82 -10.35 -12.89
CA LEU A 106 9.24 -10.72 -12.89
C LEU A 106 9.46 -12.15 -13.36
N GLN A 107 8.61 -13.08 -12.90
CA GLN A 107 8.68 -14.50 -13.29
C GLN A 107 8.31 -14.71 -14.77
N GLU A 108 7.32 -13.99 -15.30
CA GLU A 108 6.97 -14.01 -16.73
C GLU A 108 8.13 -13.50 -17.60
N GLN A 109 8.80 -12.42 -17.18
CA GLN A 109 9.97 -11.89 -17.90
C GLN A 109 11.21 -12.80 -17.86
N GLU A 110 11.33 -13.64 -16.85
CA GLU A 110 12.40 -14.63 -16.77
C GLU A 110 12.09 -15.84 -17.65
N ALA A 111 10.83 -16.27 -17.70
CA ALA A 111 10.38 -17.34 -18.59
C ALA A 111 10.56 -16.99 -20.08
N ASP A 112 10.35 -15.73 -20.47
CA ASP A 112 10.55 -15.26 -21.86
C ASP A 112 12.03 -15.20 -22.31
N LYS A 113 12.99 -15.35 -21.38
CA LYS A 113 14.43 -15.33 -21.71
C LYS A 113 15.03 -16.71 -21.99
N ILE A 114 14.24 -17.78 -21.78
CA ILE A 114 14.62 -19.18 -22.02
C ILE A 114 14.08 -19.61 -23.39
#